data_AF-A0A379TCC8-F1
#
_entry.id   AF-A0A379TCC8-F1
#
_cell.length_a   1.000
_cell.length_b   1.000
_cell.length_c   1.000
_cell.angle_alpha   90.00
_cell.angle_beta   90.00
_cell.angle_gamma   90.00
#
_symmetry.space_group_name_H-M   'P 1'
#
loop_
_entity.id
_entity.type
_entity.pdbx_description
1 polymer ?
#
loop_
_entity_poly.entity_id
_entity_poly.type
_entity_poly.pdbx_seq_one_letter_code
_entity_poly.pdbx_strand_id
1 'polypeptide(L)'
;MREMAVERLLACLEKEESLLDLSELNLSSLPELPPLITTLLANDNHLSSLPELPESLQILICSFNLLELLPPLPGSLKKLICSSCNLKKLPSLPDSLEELTCSWNPLEGLPLLPMSLKYLTCTKQWF
;
A
#
# COMPACT_ATOMS: atom_id res chain seq x y z
N MET A 1 5.17 19.93 3.91
CA MET A 1 5.20 18.48 3.60
C MET A 1 4.24 17.71 4.51
N ARG A 2 4.50 17.66 5.83
CA ARG A 2 3.54 17.11 6.80
C ARG A 2 2.22 17.90 6.89
N GLU A 3 2.29 19.23 6.81
CA GLU A 3 1.09 20.09 6.78
C GLU A 3 0.18 19.76 5.59
N MET A 4 0.76 19.63 4.39
CA MET A 4 0.03 19.20 3.18
C MET A 4 -0.65 17.83 3.36
N ALA A 5 0.03 16.88 4.01
CA ALA A 5 -0.57 15.57 4.31
C ALA A 5 -1.79 15.70 5.25
N VAL A 6 -1.70 16.56 6.26
CA VAL A 6 -2.81 16.85 7.18
C VAL A 6 -3.96 17.52 6.44
N GLU A 7 -3.69 18.51 5.60
CA GLU A 7 -4.72 19.19 4.80
C GLU A 7 -5.46 18.21 3.88
N ARG A 8 -4.73 17.32 3.19
CA ARG A 8 -5.34 16.29 2.33
C ARG A 8 -6.15 15.28 3.13
N LEU A 9 -5.67 14.87 4.30
CA LEU A 9 -6.38 13.94 5.17
C LEU A 9 -7.66 14.57 5.72
N LEU A 10 -7.61 15.82 6.18
CA LEU A 10 -8.78 16.56 6.66
C LEU A 10 -9.79 16.78 5.53
N ALA A 11 -9.33 17.18 4.34
CA ALA A 11 -10.21 17.34 3.19
C ALA A 11 -10.90 16.02 2.79
N CYS A 12 -10.17 14.91 2.84
CA CYS A 12 -10.72 13.58 2.58
C CYS A 12 -11.80 13.20 3.60
N LEU A 13 -11.58 13.50 4.88
CA LEU A 13 -12.58 13.28 5.94
C LEU A 13 -13.81 14.17 5.77
N GLU A 14 -13.62 15.47 5.54
CA GLU A 14 -14.71 16.45 5.43
C GLU A 14 -15.62 16.20 4.23
N LYS A 15 -15.04 15.72 3.13
CA LYS A 15 -15.75 15.49 1.87
C LYS A 15 -16.14 14.04 1.64
N GLU A 16 -15.81 13.16 2.59
CA GLU A 16 -15.98 11.70 2.48
C GLU A 16 -15.40 11.16 1.17
N GLU A 17 -14.21 11.65 0.79
CA GLU A 17 -13.55 11.23 -0.44
C GLU A 17 -13.10 9.78 -0.33
N SER A 18 -13.27 9.03 -1.41
CA SER A 18 -12.86 7.62 -1.48
C SER A 18 -11.37 7.45 -1.81
N LEU A 19 -10.70 8.51 -2.22
CA LEU A 19 -9.28 8.53 -2.57
C LEU A 19 -8.53 9.45 -1.62
N LEU A 20 -7.47 8.92 -1.01
CA LEU A 20 -6.51 9.69 -0.23
C LEU A 20 -5.13 9.59 -0.89
N ASP A 21 -4.62 10.73 -1.36
CA ASP A 21 -3.29 10.83 -1.95
C ASP A 21 -2.32 11.51 -0.98
N LEU A 22 -1.37 10.73 -0.48
CA LEU A 22 -0.27 11.16 0.38
C LEU A 22 1.10 10.92 -0.28
N SER A 23 1.14 10.76 -1.60
CA SER A 23 2.37 10.47 -2.35
C SER A 23 3.27 11.69 -2.46
N GLU A 24 4.59 11.46 -2.52
CA GLU A 24 5.62 12.50 -2.72
C GLU A 24 5.65 13.59 -1.64
N LEU A 25 5.35 13.23 -0.39
CA LEU A 25 5.28 14.16 0.75
C LEU A 25 6.44 14.00 1.74
N ASN A 26 7.49 13.24 1.39
CA ASN A 26 8.64 12.94 2.25
C ASN A 26 8.24 12.52 3.68
N LEU A 27 7.14 11.77 3.80
CA LEU A 27 6.59 11.33 5.07
C LEU A 27 7.42 10.17 5.63
N SER A 28 7.72 10.20 6.92
CA SER A 28 8.34 9.08 7.64
C SER A 28 7.32 8.17 8.33
N SER A 29 6.08 8.63 8.48
CA SER A 29 4.98 7.89 9.11
C SER A 29 3.64 8.44 8.64
N LEU A 30 2.60 7.60 8.65
CA LEU A 30 1.21 8.02 8.45
C LEU A 30 0.42 7.91 9.78
N PRO A 31 -0.56 8.80 10.01
CA PRO A 31 -1.53 8.63 11.09
C PRO A 31 -2.56 7.54 10.75
N GLU A 32 -3.55 7.33 11.62
CA GLU A 32 -4.73 6.54 11.29
C GLU A 32 -5.42 7.06 10.02
N LEU A 33 -5.89 6.12 9.19
CA LEU A 33 -6.47 6.41 7.89
C LEU A 33 -7.99 6.58 8.01
N PRO A 34 -8.60 7.47 7.20
CA PRO A 34 -10.06 7.60 7.16
C PRO A 34 -10.72 6.26 6.80
N PRO A 35 -11.75 5.81 7.53
CA PRO A 35 -12.24 4.43 7.46
C PRO A 35 -13.00 4.09 6.17
N LEU A 36 -13.34 5.09 5.35
CA LEU A 36 -14.17 4.91 4.15
C LEU A 36 -13.38 4.98 2.83
N ILE A 37 -12.07 5.22 2.88
CA ILE A 37 -11.27 5.28 1.65
C ILE A 37 -11.24 3.91 0.97
N THR A 38 -11.33 3.93 -0.35
CA THR A 38 -11.18 2.74 -1.19
C THR A 38 -9.83 2.76 -1.92
N THR A 39 -9.17 3.92 -2.00
CA THR A 39 -7.87 4.09 -2.65
C THR A 39 -6.93 4.89 -1.76
N LEU A 40 -5.75 4.32 -1.49
CA LEU A 40 -4.65 5.00 -0.82
C LEU A 40 -3.44 5.05 -1.76
N LEU A 41 -2.99 6.27 -2.06
CA LEU A 41 -1.71 6.53 -2.71
C LEU A 41 -0.75 7.05 -1.64
N ALA A 42 0.34 6.32 -1.40
CA ALA A 42 1.36 6.66 -0.42
C ALA A 42 2.78 6.41 -0.96
N ASN A 43 2.92 6.36 -2.29
CA ASN A 43 4.20 6.13 -2.95
C ASN A 43 5.17 7.31 -2.78
N ASP A 44 6.46 7.03 -2.95
CA ASP A 44 7.52 8.04 -2.96
C ASP A 44 7.57 8.83 -1.65
N ASN A 45 7.71 8.08 -0.55
CA ASN A 45 7.89 8.62 0.80
C ASN A 45 9.06 7.90 1.50
N HIS A 46 9.22 8.12 2.80
CA HIS A 46 10.22 7.46 3.64
C HIS A 46 9.56 6.61 4.73
N LEU A 47 8.39 6.02 4.44
CA LEU A 47 7.62 5.24 5.41
C LEU A 47 8.37 3.95 5.74
N SER A 48 8.63 3.72 7.02
CA SER A 48 9.16 2.46 7.55
C SER A 48 8.06 1.46 7.91
N SER A 49 6.83 1.94 8.10
CA SER A 49 5.63 1.15 8.36
C SER A 49 4.39 1.84 7.81
N LEU A 50 3.34 1.06 7.53
CA LEU A 50 1.98 1.57 7.31
C LEU A 50 1.13 1.36 8.58
N PRO A 51 0.14 2.24 8.83
CA PRO A 51 -0.88 2.04 9.86
C PRO A 51 -1.81 0.89 9.47
N GLU A 52 -2.77 0.55 10.33
CA GLU A 52 -3.85 -0.37 9.98
C GLU A 52 -4.62 0.15 8.75
N LEU A 53 -4.90 -0.76 7.82
CA LEU A 53 -5.57 -0.44 6.56
C LEU A 53 -7.08 -0.52 6.75
N PRO A 54 -7.87 0.46 6.24
CA PRO A 54 -9.33 0.39 6.31
C PRO A 54 -9.89 -0.85 5.61
N GLU A 55 -10.92 -1.47 6.20
CA GLU A 55 -11.59 -2.64 5.60
C GLU A 55 -12.24 -2.36 4.24
N SER A 56 -12.50 -1.10 3.91
CA SER A 56 -13.02 -0.66 2.60
C SER A 56 -11.95 -0.53 1.51
N LEU A 57 -10.66 -0.62 1.85
CA LEU A 57 -9.57 -0.32 0.94
C LEU A 57 -9.45 -1.35 -0.18
N GLN A 58 -9.63 -0.90 -1.42
CA GLN A 58 -9.56 -1.73 -2.62
C GLN A 58 -8.23 -1.57 -3.37
N ILE A 59 -7.59 -0.42 -3.26
CA ILE A 59 -6.35 -0.09 -3.96
C ILE A 59 -5.33 0.49 -2.98
N LEU A 60 -4.17 -0.16 -2.89
CA LEU A 60 -3.01 0.33 -2.15
C LEU A 60 -1.82 0.50 -3.08
N ILE A 61 -1.30 1.72 -3.18
CA ILE A 61 -0.05 2.04 -3.88
C ILE A 61 0.91 2.63 -2.85
N CYS A 62 1.97 1.90 -2.52
CA CYS A 62 2.95 2.28 -1.49
C CYS A 62 4.40 2.07 -1.94
N SER A 63 4.65 2.02 -3.25
CA SER A 63 5.97 1.87 -3.83
C SER A 63 6.96 2.95 -3.39
N PHE A 64 8.26 2.69 -3.50
CA PHE A 64 9.31 3.66 -3.19
C PHE A 64 9.20 4.17 -1.75
N ASN A 65 9.22 3.24 -0.81
CA ASN A 65 9.26 3.49 0.62
C ASN A 65 10.32 2.59 1.29
N LEU A 66 10.49 2.71 2.60
CA LEU A 66 11.43 1.92 3.39
C LEU A 66 10.76 0.74 4.11
N LEU A 67 9.58 0.31 3.64
CA LEU A 67 8.76 -0.71 4.28
C LEU A 67 9.49 -2.07 4.29
N GLU A 68 9.68 -2.63 5.48
CA GLU A 68 10.20 -3.99 5.66
C GLU A 68 9.10 -5.06 5.75
N LEU A 69 7.90 -4.61 6.13
CA LEU A 69 6.69 -5.42 6.24
C LEU A 69 5.46 -4.58 5.87
N LEU A 70 4.41 -5.26 5.41
CA LEU A 70 3.08 -4.68 5.26
C LEU A 70 2.19 -5.13 6.44
N PRO A 71 1.23 -4.28 6.88
CA PRO A 71 0.18 -4.70 7.79
C PRO A 71 -0.71 -5.79 7.13
N PRO A 72 -1.61 -6.43 7.89
CA PRO A 72 -2.65 -7.28 7.30
C PRO A 72 -3.40 -6.55 6.19
N LEU A 73 -3.63 -7.24 5.08
CA LEU A 73 -4.36 -6.68 3.94
C LEU A 73 -5.86 -6.89 4.15
N PRO A 74 -6.70 -5.87 3.91
CA PRO A 74 -8.14 -5.99 4.07
C PRO A 74 -8.71 -6.95 3.04
N GLY A 75 -9.79 -7.65 3.39
CA GLY A 75 -10.42 -8.65 2.53
C GLY A 75 -10.99 -8.09 1.22
N SER A 76 -11.15 -6.76 1.13
CA SER A 76 -11.65 -6.03 -0.04
C SER A 76 -10.55 -5.62 -1.04
N LEU A 77 -9.26 -5.80 -0.71
CA LEU A 77 -8.14 -5.31 -1.51
C LEU A 77 -8.04 -6.03 -2.86
N LYS A 78 -8.22 -5.28 -3.95
CA LYS A 78 -8.14 -5.78 -5.33
C LYS A 78 -6.79 -5.52 -5.97
N LYS A 79 -6.08 -4.48 -5.55
CA LYS A 79 -4.83 -4.05 -6.17
C LYS A 79 -3.80 -3.65 -5.13
N LEU A 80 -2.63 -4.29 -5.19
CA LEU A 80 -1.47 -3.99 -4.37
C LEU A 80 -0.26 -3.68 -5.26
N ILE A 81 0.22 -2.44 -5.16
CA ILE A 81 1.50 -2.03 -5.74
C ILE A 81 2.43 -1.60 -4.61
N CYS A 82 3.48 -2.39 -4.38
CA CYS A 82 4.44 -2.23 -3.29
C CYS A 82 5.88 -2.42 -3.78
N SER A 83 6.18 -1.92 -4.99
CA SER A 83 7.50 -2.06 -5.61
C SER A 83 8.57 -1.22 -4.91
N SER A 84 9.82 -1.63 -5.02
CA SER A 84 10.97 -0.83 -4.53
C SER A 84 10.82 -0.44 -3.06
N CYS A 85 10.47 -1.42 -2.24
CA CYS A 85 10.52 -1.35 -0.78
C CYS A 85 11.61 -2.32 -0.27
N ASN A 86 11.63 -2.58 1.03
CA ASN A 86 12.54 -3.53 1.67
C ASN A 86 11.82 -4.80 2.15
N LEU A 87 10.72 -5.17 1.49
CA LEU A 87 9.86 -6.27 1.93
C LEU A 87 10.60 -7.61 1.77
N LYS A 88 10.83 -8.30 2.88
CA LYS A 88 11.38 -9.66 2.89
C LYS A 88 10.29 -10.72 2.69
N LYS A 89 9.06 -10.39 3.09
CA LYS A 89 7.86 -11.23 2.95
C LYS A 89 6.65 -10.35 2.67
N LEU A 90 5.66 -10.92 1.99
CA LEU A 90 4.32 -10.36 1.90
C LEU A 90 3.40 -11.03 2.94
N PRO A 91 2.41 -10.33 3.48
CA PRO A 91 1.34 -10.93 4.28
C PRO A 91 0.48 -11.87 3.41
N SER A 92 -0.46 -12.59 4.03
CA SER A 92 -1.47 -13.35 3.29
C SER A 92 -2.22 -12.43 2.34
N LEU A 93 -2.32 -12.84 1.07
CA LEU A 93 -3.03 -12.08 0.05
C LEU A 93 -4.53 -12.41 0.14
N PRO A 94 -5.43 -11.41 0.09
CA PRO A 94 -6.86 -11.65 0.17
C PRO A 94 -7.37 -12.31 -1.11
N ASP A 95 -8.43 -13.12 -1.00
CA ASP A 95 -9.05 -13.84 -2.13
C ASP A 95 -9.62 -12.89 -3.20
N SER A 96 -9.77 -11.60 -2.90
CA SER A 96 -10.21 -10.56 -3.82
C SER A 96 -9.09 -9.92 -4.65
N LEU A 97 -7.81 -10.23 -4.37
CA LEU A 97 -6.68 -9.57 -5.01
C LEU A 97 -6.55 -9.95 -6.48
N GLU A 98 -6.71 -8.98 -7.37
CA GLU A 98 -6.65 -9.15 -8.82
C GLU A 98 -5.29 -8.75 -9.41
N GLU A 99 -4.59 -7.80 -8.77
CA GLU A 99 -3.30 -7.27 -9.25
C GLU A 99 -2.29 -7.16 -8.11
N LEU A 100 -1.11 -7.77 -8.31
CA LEU A 100 0.03 -7.68 -7.42
C LEU A 100 1.28 -7.23 -8.20
N THR A 101 1.83 -6.08 -7.81
CA THR A 101 3.16 -5.64 -8.22
C THR A 101 4.06 -5.52 -6.99
N CYS A 102 5.07 -6.37 -6.92
CA CYS A 102 6.02 -6.47 -5.80
C CYS A 102 7.49 -6.49 -6.23
N SER A 103 7.78 -6.06 -7.46
CA SER A 103 9.14 -5.99 -7.99
C SER A 103 10.07 -5.18 -7.09
N TRP A 104 11.37 -5.47 -7.18
CA TRP A 104 12.39 -4.71 -6.46
C TRP A 104 12.26 -4.77 -4.94
N ASN A 105 11.84 -5.93 -4.42
CA ASN A 105 11.90 -6.23 -3.00
C ASN A 105 12.80 -7.45 -2.78
N PRO A 106 13.50 -7.54 -1.64
CA PRO A 106 14.30 -8.70 -1.26
C PRO A 106 13.42 -9.88 -0.77
N LEU A 107 12.32 -10.17 -1.46
CA LEU A 107 11.36 -11.20 -1.05
C LEU A 107 12.02 -12.59 -1.05
N GLU A 108 11.90 -13.30 0.05
CA GLU A 108 12.37 -14.69 0.19
C GLU A 108 11.52 -15.66 -0.66
N GLY A 109 10.25 -15.31 -0.87
CA GLY A 109 9.29 -16.04 -1.68
C GLY A 109 7.95 -15.32 -1.70
N LEU A 110 7.02 -15.80 -2.53
CA LEU A 110 5.64 -15.32 -2.54
C LEU A 110 4.76 -16.20 -1.64
N PRO A 111 3.76 -15.62 -0.95
CA PRO A 111 2.70 -16.38 -0.28
C PRO A 111 1.82 -17.10 -1.31
N LEU A 112 0.82 -17.85 -0.84
CA LEU A 112 -0.19 -18.43 -1.71
C LEU A 112 -0.88 -17.31 -2.52
N LEU A 113 -0.90 -17.49 -3.85
CA LEU A 113 -1.56 -16.54 -4.75
C LEU A 113 -3.05 -16.87 -4.82
N PRO A 114 -3.94 -15.86 -4.72
CA PRO A 114 -5.38 -16.10 -4.80
C PRO A 114 -5.79 -16.41 -6.23
N MET A 115 -6.84 -17.21 -6.40
CA MET A 115 -7.36 -17.63 -7.72
C MET A 115 -7.90 -16.46 -8.56
N SER A 116 -8.21 -15.33 -7.92
CA SER A 116 -8.64 -14.09 -8.56
C SER A 116 -7.50 -13.29 -9.19
N LEU A 117 -6.24 -13.63 -8.91
CA LEU A 117 -5.08 -12.88 -9.38
C LEU A 117 -4.95 -12.98 -10.90
N LYS A 118 -5.10 -11.84 -11.58
CA LYS A 118 -5.02 -11.70 -13.04
C LYS A 118 -3.64 -11.20 -13.47
N TYR A 119 -3.03 -10.35 -12.66
CA TYR A 119 -1.78 -9.67 -12.98
C TYR A 119 -0.78 -9.84 -11.84
N LEU A 120 0.37 -10.43 -12.16
CA LEU A 120 1.49 -10.59 -11.23
C LEU A 120 2.76 -10.05 -11.87
N THR A 121 3.34 -9.03 -11.23
CA THR A 121 4.66 -8.52 -11.57
C THR A 121 5.54 -8.58 -10.32
N CYS A 122 6.44 -9.56 -10.29
CA CYS A 122 7.42 -9.69 -9.20
C CYS A 122 8.78 -10.05 -9.76
N THR A 123 9.45 -9.06 -10.32
CA THR A 123 10.80 -9.18 -10.86
C THR A 123 11.81 -8.80 -9.80
N LYS A 124 12.72 -9.71 -9.49
CA LYS A 124 13.94 -9.39 -8.74
C LYS A 124 14.93 -8.75 -9.69
N GLN A 125 15.61 -7.69 -9.25
CA GLN A 125 16.92 -7.37 -9.82
C GLN A 125 17.94 -7.57 -8.73
N TRP A 126 18.73 -8.61 -8.90
CA TRP A 126 20.09 -8.65 -8.39
C TRP A 126 20.97 -8.40 -9.62
N PHE A 127 21.77 -7.33 -9.60
CA PHE A 127 22.88 -7.19 -10.53
C PHE A 127 23.93 -8.26 -10.22
#